data_AF-A0A6M3L432-F1
#
_entry.id   AF-A0A6M3L432-F1
#
_cell.length_a   1.000
_cell.length_b   1.000
_cell.length_c   1.000
_cell.angle_alpha   90.00
_cell.angle_beta   90.00
_cell.angle_gamma   90.00
#
_symmetry.space_group_name_H-M   'P 1'
#
loop_
_entity.id
_entity.type
_entity.pdbx_description
1 polymer ?
#
loop_
_entity_poly.entity_id
_entity_poly.type
_entity_poly.pdbx_seq_one_letter_code
_entity_poly.pdbx_strand_id
1 'polypeptide(L)'
;MCGHIDMSVELGGVVKRRAGRVVEFMNGSRVTVLPKDFSGEAGSNHTLSLWDELWGYKSEGDRRFYEELTPVPTKRCSIRFITTYAGFEGESGLLEDLYYQVFEKDKETVKAGVTRPLGGDFPAYAKGDLFMYWDHERRMSWQQNEEYYASQKRDLRLTNYLRLHENRWVSSETGLFDMEEWDRCVDAGHRPPLPGKGVYLYVGVDASVKRDRSAVVSVYRDGEVLKLGPKRFWQPSGESPMDLEETMEGYLEWLMQRYTVINVKYDPYQFHRSAVTLRKKGLPMEEFPQTGGNLTEMGQNLHDLVKYGNIVFYE
;
A
#
# COMPACT_ATOMS: atom_id res chain seq x y z
N MET A 1 -18.91 15.46 -9.90
CA MET A 1 -20.24 14.93 -10.29
C MET A 1 -20.71 14.03 -9.18
N CYS A 2 -21.73 14.45 -8.44
CA CYS A 2 -22.33 13.67 -7.35
C CYS A 2 -23.08 12.50 -8.01
N GLY A 3 -22.63 11.26 -7.79
CA GLY A 3 -23.23 10.08 -8.39
C GLY A 3 -24.68 9.94 -7.96
N HIS A 4 -25.59 10.04 -8.93
CA HIS A 4 -26.96 9.60 -8.75
C HIS A 4 -26.93 8.10 -8.42
N ILE A 5 -27.44 7.75 -7.23
CA ILE A 5 -27.83 6.38 -6.92
C ILE A 5 -28.99 6.05 -7.85
N ASP A 6 -28.69 5.40 -8.97
CA ASP A 6 -29.69 4.87 -9.89
C ASP A 6 -30.33 3.66 -9.20
N MET A 7 -31.55 3.82 -8.67
CA MET A 7 -32.27 2.68 -8.10
C MET A 7 -32.93 1.91 -9.24
N SER A 8 -32.66 0.62 -9.28
CA SER A 8 -33.50 -0.36 -9.96
C SER A 8 -34.98 -0.10 -9.66
N VAL A 9 -35.80 -0.16 -10.71
CA VAL A 9 -37.23 0.22 -10.81
C VAL A 9 -38.15 -0.32 -9.68
N GLU A 10 -37.71 -1.29 -8.88
CA GLU A 10 -38.51 -1.95 -7.85
C GLU A 10 -38.63 -1.23 -6.49
N LEU A 11 -37.73 -0.33 -6.12
CA LEU A 11 -37.74 0.27 -4.76
C LEU A 11 -38.73 1.45 -4.60
N GLY A 12 -39.24 2.01 -5.71
CA GLY A 12 -40.14 3.17 -5.67
C GLY A 12 -41.47 2.93 -4.96
N GLY A 13 -41.94 1.68 -4.90
CA GLY A 13 -43.23 1.32 -4.29
C GLY A 13 -43.21 1.08 -2.78
N VAL A 14 -42.03 1.00 -2.14
CA VAL A 14 -41.88 0.57 -0.74
C VAL A 14 -41.19 1.61 0.16
N VAL A 15 -40.59 2.65 -0.42
CA VAL A 15 -39.95 3.74 0.31
C VAL A 15 -41.01 4.75 0.75
N LYS A 16 -41.07 5.02 2.05
CA LYS A 16 -42.00 5.98 2.66
C LYS A 16 -41.42 7.40 2.70
N ARG A 17 -40.13 7.52 3.05
CA ARG A 17 -39.46 8.83 3.17
C ARG A 17 -37.96 8.70 2.93
N ARG A 18 -37.39 9.70 2.27
CA ARG A 18 -35.94 9.93 2.21
C ARG A 18 -35.62 11.30 2.78
N ALA A 19 -34.69 11.36 3.73
CA ALA A 19 -34.23 12.61 4.32
C ALA A 19 -32.73 12.51 4.64
N GLY A 20 -31.90 13.22 3.88
CA GLY A 20 -30.45 13.21 4.08
C GLY A 20 -29.86 11.80 4.06
N ARG A 21 -29.31 11.37 5.21
CA ARG A 21 -28.66 10.06 5.43
C ARG A 21 -29.62 8.93 5.82
N VAL A 22 -30.93 9.18 5.83
CA VAL A 22 -31.95 8.25 6.30
C VAL A 22 -32.93 7.89 5.19
N VAL A 23 -33.19 6.59 5.05
CA VAL A 23 -34.28 6.03 4.25
C VAL A 23 -35.22 5.29 5.19
N GLU A 24 -36.51 5.63 5.14
CA GLU A 24 -37.58 4.95 5.88
C GLU A 24 -38.50 4.24 4.89
N PHE A 25 -38.81 2.98 5.19
CA PHE A 25 -39.69 2.13 4.39
C PHE A 25 -41.10 2.09 4.97
N MET A 26 -42.09 1.71 4.16
CA MET A 26 -43.50 1.67 4.58
C MET A 26 -43.75 0.71 5.75
N ASN A 27 -42.93 -0.34 5.90
CA ASN A 27 -43.00 -1.29 7.01
C ASN A 27 -42.35 -0.77 8.31
N GLY A 28 -41.89 0.49 8.35
CA GLY A 28 -41.24 1.10 9.51
C GLY A 28 -39.73 0.80 9.63
N SER A 29 -39.15 0.01 8.71
CA SER A 29 -37.70 -0.19 8.66
C SER A 29 -36.99 1.11 8.31
N ARG A 30 -35.82 1.32 8.91
CA ARG A 30 -35.00 2.51 8.69
C ARG A 30 -33.57 2.10 8.39
N VAL A 31 -33.00 2.68 7.34
CA VAL A 31 -31.58 2.57 7.00
C VAL A 31 -30.96 3.94 7.19
N THR A 32 -29.87 3.99 7.95
CA THR A 32 -29.16 5.23 8.28
C THR A 32 -27.69 5.07 7.95
N VAL A 33 -27.10 6.04 7.25
CA VAL A 33 -25.65 6.12 7.07
C VAL A 33 -25.05 6.81 8.29
N LEU A 34 -24.20 6.09 9.02
CA LEU A 34 -23.53 6.60 10.21
C LEU A 34 -22.17 7.22 9.81
N PRO A 35 -21.89 8.48 10.19
CA PRO A 35 -20.54 9.03 10.08
C PRO A 35 -19.61 8.38 11.13
N LYS A 36 -18.31 8.32 10.86
CA LYS A 36 -17.28 7.74 11.76
C LYS A 36 -17.09 8.50 13.09
N ASP A 37 -17.91 9.49 13.42
CA ASP A 37 -17.69 10.34 14.60
C ASP A 37 -18.27 9.67 15.86
N PHE A 38 -17.35 9.26 16.73
CA PHE A 38 -17.50 8.27 17.81
C PHE A 38 -18.48 8.64 18.94
N SER A 39 -18.88 9.91 19.07
CA SER A 39 -19.51 10.42 20.30
C SER A 39 -21.03 10.23 20.41
N GLY A 40 -21.73 9.88 19.33
CA GLY A 40 -23.20 9.90 19.30
C GLY A 40 -23.92 8.55 19.28
N GLU A 41 -23.21 7.44 19.03
CA GLU A 41 -23.84 6.18 18.60
C GLU A 41 -23.78 5.04 19.63
N ALA A 42 -23.24 5.30 20.82
CA ALA A 42 -23.27 4.37 21.95
C ALA A 42 -24.72 4.08 22.37
N GLY A 43 -25.10 2.79 22.42
CA GLY A 43 -26.46 2.36 22.78
C GLY A 43 -27.47 2.36 21.62
N SER A 44 -26.99 2.46 20.39
CA SER A 44 -27.82 2.38 19.20
C SER A 44 -28.43 0.98 19.01
N ASN A 45 -29.77 0.93 18.88
CA ASN A 45 -30.52 -0.33 18.88
C ASN A 45 -30.67 -0.91 17.45
N HIS A 46 -29.57 -1.31 16.83
CA HIS A 46 -29.58 -1.79 15.44
C HIS A 46 -29.96 -3.28 15.30
N THR A 47 -30.76 -3.59 14.27
CA THR A 47 -31.05 -4.98 13.86
C THR A 47 -29.98 -5.51 12.90
N LEU A 48 -29.36 -4.64 12.12
CA LEU A 48 -28.30 -4.97 11.17
C LEU A 48 -27.31 -3.80 11.11
N SER A 49 -26.03 -4.09 11.27
CA SER A 49 -24.93 -3.16 10.96
C SER A 49 -24.15 -3.70 9.76
N LEU A 50 -23.90 -2.82 8.78
CA LEU A 50 -23.20 -3.14 7.54
C LEU A 50 -21.84 -2.46 7.55
N TRP A 51 -20.80 -3.22 7.27
CA TRP A 51 -19.41 -2.78 7.29
C TRP A 51 -18.77 -3.14 5.98
N ASP A 52 -18.45 -2.14 5.18
CA ASP A 52 -17.83 -2.34 3.88
C ASP A 52 -16.35 -1.94 3.94
N GLU A 53 -15.53 -2.66 3.18
CA GLU A 53 -14.09 -2.43 3.05
C GLU A 53 -13.35 -2.40 4.41
N LEU A 54 -13.61 -3.40 5.27
CA LEU A 54 -13.02 -3.47 6.62
C LEU A 54 -11.49 -3.47 6.64
N TRP A 55 -10.80 -3.96 5.59
CA TRP A 55 -9.35 -3.82 5.43
C TRP A 55 -8.86 -2.36 5.49
N GLY A 56 -9.73 -1.39 5.18
CA GLY A 56 -9.45 0.04 5.26
C GLY A 56 -9.59 0.65 6.66
N TYR A 57 -10.03 -0.13 7.65
CA TYR A 57 -10.20 0.30 9.04
C TYR A 57 -8.88 0.06 9.77
N LYS A 58 -8.07 1.12 9.88
CA LYS A 58 -6.67 1.06 10.34
C LYS A 58 -6.41 1.86 11.61
N SER A 59 -7.31 2.77 11.97
CA SER A 59 -7.13 3.62 13.13
C SER A 59 -7.79 3.04 14.38
N GLU A 60 -7.34 3.49 15.55
CA GLU A 60 -7.94 3.11 16.83
C GLU A 60 -9.40 3.61 16.94
N GLY A 61 -9.70 4.78 16.35
CA GLY A 61 -11.06 5.30 16.24
C GLY A 61 -11.98 4.41 15.40
N ASP A 62 -11.47 3.83 14.31
CA ASP A 62 -12.22 2.86 13.51
C ASP A 62 -12.60 1.61 14.33
N ARG A 63 -11.66 1.11 15.15
CA ARG A 63 -11.88 -0.04 16.02
C ARG A 63 -12.91 0.27 17.10
N ARG A 64 -12.79 1.42 17.76
CA ARG A 64 -13.77 1.85 18.76
C ARG A 64 -15.16 1.98 18.17
N PHE A 65 -15.30 2.56 16.97
CA PHE A 65 -16.59 2.64 16.29
C PHE A 65 -17.20 1.25 16.01
N TYR A 66 -16.37 0.27 15.64
CA TYR A 66 -16.79 -1.13 15.50
C TYR A 66 -17.22 -1.77 16.82
N GLU A 67 -16.54 -1.46 17.92
CA GLU A 67 -16.85 -1.99 19.25
C GLU A 67 -18.14 -1.42 19.83
N GLU A 68 -18.46 -0.15 19.58
CA GLU A 68 -19.71 0.47 20.06
C GLU A 68 -20.97 -0.15 19.42
N LEU A 69 -20.84 -0.60 18.16
CA LEU A 69 -21.95 -1.15 17.38
C LEU A 69 -22.07 -2.67 17.52
N THR A 70 -22.06 -3.17 18.75
CA THR A 70 -22.24 -4.59 19.06
C THR A 70 -23.65 -5.10 18.72
N PRO A 71 -23.81 -6.39 18.36
CA PRO A 71 -25.13 -7.00 18.25
C PRO A 71 -25.94 -6.83 19.55
N VAL A 72 -27.19 -6.40 19.41
CA VAL A 72 -28.08 -6.13 20.56
C VAL A 72 -28.66 -7.43 21.10
N PRO A 73 -28.38 -7.81 22.37
CA PRO A 73 -28.75 -9.12 22.91
C PRO A 73 -30.27 -9.28 23.12
N THR A 74 -31.02 -8.19 23.23
CA THR A 74 -32.49 -8.22 23.41
C THR A 74 -33.25 -8.40 22.10
N LYS A 75 -32.56 -8.39 20.95
CA LYS A 75 -33.17 -8.61 19.64
C LYS A 75 -32.93 -10.03 19.17
N ARG A 76 -34.00 -10.70 18.74
CA ARG A 76 -33.94 -12.06 18.18
C ARG A 76 -32.96 -12.15 16.99
N CYS A 77 -32.92 -11.11 16.16
CA CYS A 77 -31.99 -11.01 15.04
C CYS A 77 -31.27 -9.66 15.16
N SER A 78 -30.02 -9.68 15.64
CA SER A 78 -29.10 -8.54 15.53
C SER A 78 -27.81 -9.05 14.89
N ILE A 79 -27.51 -8.56 13.69
CA ILE A 79 -26.42 -9.10 12.86
C ILE A 79 -25.42 -8.00 12.55
N ARG A 80 -24.15 -8.37 12.59
CA ARG A 80 -23.06 -7.59 11.99
C ARG A 80 -22.64 -8.26 10.70
N PHE A 81 -22.80 -7.56 9.58
CA PHE A 81 -22.44 -8.07 8.27
C PHE A 81 -21.27 -7.28 7.72
N ILE A 82 -20.19 -7.99 7.36
CA ILE A 82 -18.92 -7.41 6.94
C ILE A 82 -18.66 -7.88 5.52
N THR A 83 -18.41 -6.93 4.62
CA THR A 83 -17.91 -7.16 3.26
C THR A 83 -16.51 -6.61 3.16
N THR A 84 -15.55 -7.46 2.82
CA THR A 84 -14.16 -7.06 2.69
C THR A 84 -13.37 -8.12 1.94
N TYR A 85 -12.13 -7.78 1.63
CA TYR A 85 -11.11 -8.69 1.13
C TYR A 85 -9.83 -8.51 1.95
N ALA A 86 -8.82 -9.33 1.72
CA ALA A 86 -7.55 -9.30 2.45
C ALA A 86 -6.90 -7.90 2.45
N GLY A 87 -6.29 -7.52 3.57
CA GLY A 87 -5.52 -6.29 3.68
C GLY A 87 -4.03 -6.49 3.42
N PHE A 88 -3.26 -5.42 3.63
CA PHE A 88 -1.84 -5.59 3.92
C PHE A 88 -1.68 -6.05 5.37
N GLU A 89 -0.73 -6.96 5.58
CA GLU A 89 -0.43 -7.47 6.92
C GLU A 89 0.02 -6.34 7.85
N GLY A 90 -0.48 -6.35 9.09
CA GLY A 90 -0.19 -5.37 10.12
C GLY A 90 -0.91 -4.02 9.98
N GLU A 91 -1.68 -3.80 8.90
CA GLU A 91 -2.37 -2.50 8.71
C GLU A 91 -3.75 -2.44 9.38
N SER A 92 -4.57 -3.50 9.25
CA SER A 92 -5.90 -3.54 9.85
C SER A 92 -5.96 -4.59 10.94
N GLY A 93 -5.59 -4.18 12.16
CA GLY A 93 -5.64 -5.06 13.34
C GLY A 93 -7.04 -5.62 13.60
N LEU A 94 -8.10 -4.86 13.30
CA LEU A 94 -9.48 -5.31 13.46
C LEU A 94 -9.82 -6.49 12.53
N LEU A 95 -9.49 -6.38 11.24
CA LEU A 95 -9.75 -7.47 10.30
C LEU A 95 -8.89 -8.69 10.62
N GLU A 96 -7.64 -8.48 10.97
CA GLU A 96 -6.73 -9.55 11.40
C GLU A 96 -7.25 -10.28 12.64
N ASP A 97 -7.72 -9.57 13.66
CA ASP A 97 -8.29 -10.18 14.87
C ASP A 97 -9.49 -11.08 14.55
N LEU A 98 -10.37 -10.66 13.63
CA LEU A 98 -11.50 -11.48 13.17
C LEU A 98 -11.01 -12.69 12.38
N TYR A 99 -10.06 -12.49 11.47
CA TYR A 99 -9.48 -13.56 10.64
C TYR A 99 -8.82 -14.63 11.52
N TYR A 100 -8.01 -14.21 12.50
CA TYR A 100 -7.31 -15.10 13.43
C TYR A 100 -8.22 -15.77 14.48
N GLN A 101 -9.53 -15.48 14.53
CA GLN A 101 -10.45 -16.34 15.28
C GLN A 101 -10.62 -17.69 14.58
N VAL A 102 -10.58 -17.70 13.25
CA VAL A 102 -10.76 -18.88 12.39
C VAL A 102 -9.43 -19.53 12.01
N PHE A 103 -8.43 -18.75 11.64
CA PHE A 103 -7.14 -19.26 11.15
C PHE A 103 -6.01 -19.07 12.17
N GLU A 104 -5.00 -19.93 12.12
CA GLU A 104 -3.72 -19.71 12.79
C GLU A 104 -2.94 -18.56 12.13
N LYS A 105 -1.85 -18.13 12.78
CA LYS A 105 -1.03 -17.02 12.26
C LYS A 105 -0.30 -17.35 10.96
N ASP A 106 -0.21 -18.63 10.59
CA ASP A 106 0.26 -19.06 9.27
C ASP A 106 -0.74 -18.78 8.15
N LYS A 107 -1.97 -18.36 8.49
CA LYS A 107 -3.07 -18.00 7.57
C LYS A 107 -3.57 -19.14 6.66
N GLU A 108 -3.12 -20.36 6.89
CA GLU A 108 -3.53 -21.54 6.12
C GLU A 108 -4.21 -22.57 7.01
N THR A 109 -3.73 -22.70 8.26
CA THR A 109 -4.23 -23.69 9.19
C THR A 109 -5.50 -23.19 9.86
N VAL A 110 -6.58 -23.96 9.76
CA VAL A 110 -7.84 -23.68 10.47
C VAL A 110 -7.69 -24.07 11.94
N LYS A 111 -8.08 -23.17 12.85
CA LYS A 111 -7.99 -23.40 14.30
C LYS A 111 -8.86 -24.54 14.78
N ALA A 112 -8.40 -25.22 15.82
CA ALA A 112 -9.21 -26.19 16.54
C ALA A 112 -10.54 -25.56 17.03
N GLY A 113 -11.63 -26.33 16.89
CA GLY A 113 -12.97 -25.89 17.27
C GLY A 113 -13.72 -25.05 16.24
N VAL A 114 -13.10 -24.73 15.09
CA VAL A 114 -13.81 -24.17 13.93
C VAL A 114 -14.56 -25.28 13.21
N THR A 115 -15.80 -25.00 12.81
CA THR A 115 -16.63 -25.90 12.00
C THR A 115 -16.77 -25.39 10.57
N ARG A 116 -17.10 -26.29 9.63
CA ARG A 116 -17.36 -25.96 8.22
C ARG A 116 -18.84 -26.25 7.91
N PRO A 117 -19.76 -25.32 8.21
CA PRO A 117 -21.19 -25.57 8.19
C PRO A 117 -21.76 -25.89 6.78
N LEU A 118 -21.05 -25.49 5.72
CA LEU A 118 -21.44 -25.77 4.34
C LEU A 118 -20.65 -26.95 3.71
N GLY A 119 -19.82 -27.65 4.49
CA GLY A 119 -18.99 -28.76 4.01
C GLY A 119 -17.56 -28.38 3.65
N GLY A 120 -16.73 -29.39 3.38
CA GLY A 120 -15.30 -29.25 3.13
C GLY A 120 -14.93 -28.57 1.81
N ASP A 121 -15.87 -28.49 0.87
CA ASP A 121 -15.63 -27.92 -0.46
C ASP A 121 -15.89 -26.40 -0.51
N PHE A 122 -16.52 -25.85 0.54
CA PHE A 122 -16.86 -24.44 0.62
C PHE A 122 -16.02 -23.76 1.69
N PRO A 123 -15.41 -22.60 1.40
CA PRO A 123 -14.58 -21.87 2.34
C PRO A 123 -15.44 -21.04 3.31
N ALA A 124 -16.40 -21.72 3.94
CA ALA A 124 -17.27 -21.19 4.97
C ALA A 124 -16.88 -21.81 6.32
N TYR A 125 -16.60 -20.94 7.29
CA TYR A 125 -16.08 -21.28 8.60
C TYR A 125 -16.99 -20.69 9.67
N ALA A 126 -17.19 -21.42 10.77
CA ALA A 126 -17.96 -20.94 11.91
C ALA A 126 -17.28 -21.27 13.24
N LYS A 127 -17.24 -20.29 14.13
CA LYS A 127 -16.70 -20.43 15.50
C LYS A 127 -17.46 -19.50 16.45
N GLY A 128 -18.17 -20.08 17.41
CA GLY A 128 -19.10 -19.32 18.25
C GLY A 128 -20.11 -18.57 17.39
N ASP A 129 -20.23 -17.26 17.60
CA ASP A 129 -21.16 -16.39 16.84
C ASP A 129 -20.56 -15.84 15.54
N LEU A 130 -19.30 -16.15 15.22
CA LEU A 130 -18.64 -15.73 13.98
C LEU A 130 -18.92 -16.74 12.86
N PHE A 131 -19.46 -16.24 11.76
CA PHE A 131 -19.49 -16.92 10.47
C PHE A 131 -18.62 -16.16 9.48
N MET A 132 -17.71 -16.85 8.80
CA MET A 132 -16.76 -16.26 7.86
C MET A 132 -16.78 -17.04 6.55
N TYR A 133 -17.02 -16.33 5.46
CA TYR A 133 -16.73 -16.82 4.12
C TYR A 133 -15.43 -16.19 3.64
N TRP A 134 -14.41 -17.00 3.33
CA TRP A 134 -13.10 -16.51 2.93
C TRP A 134 -12.51 -17.35 1.81
N ASP A 135 -12.73 -16.91 0.58
CA ASP A 135 -12.41 -17.67 -0.63
C ASP A 135 -11.22 -17.08 -1.38
N HIS A 136 -10.44 -17.95 -2.01
CA HIS A 136 -9.35 -17.61 -2.93
C HIS A 136 -9.64 -18.05 -4.37
N GLU A 137 -10.73 -18.78 -4.57
CA GLU A 137 -11.11 -19.35 -5.85
C GLU A 137 -12.16 -18.50 -6.58
N ARG A 138 -12.05 -18.51 -7.91
CA ARG A 138 -12.99 -17.86 -8.82
C ARG A 138 -14.20 -18.77 -9.02
N ARG A 139 -15.18 -18.73 -8.12
CA ARG A 139 -16.33 -19.64 -8.16
C ARG A 139 -17.47 -19.18 -9.05
N MET A 140 -17.56 -17.89 -9.34
CA MET A 140 -18.70 -17.33 -10.05
C MET A 140 -18.49 -17.34 -11.56
N SER A 141 -19.59 -17.45 -12.33
CA SER A 141 -19.54 -17.54 -13.79
C SER A 141 -18.91 -16.30 -14.45
N TRP A 142 -19.09 -15.11 -13.87
CA TRP A 142 -18.48 -13.87 -14.35
C TRP A 142 -16.98 -13.74 -14.00
N GLN A 143 -16.44 -14.63 -13.18
CA GLN A 143 -15.02 -14.69 -12.82
C GLN A 143 -14.22 -15.70 -13.68
N GLN A 144 -14.82 -16.28 -14.72
CA GLN A 144 -14.17 -17.29 -15.56
C GLN A 144 -13.43 -16.71 -16.77
N ASN A 145 -13.39 -15.38 -16.93
CA ASN A 145 -12.71 -14.74 -18.06
C ASN A 145 -11.20 -14.69 -17.84
N GLU A 146 -10.46 -15.66 -18.39
CA GLU A 146 -9.00 -15.73 -18.25
C GLU A 146 -8.26 -14.54 -18.90
N GLU A 147 -8.76 -13.99 -20.02
CA GLU A 147 -8.14 -12.84 -20.68
C GLU A 147 -8.15 -11.59 -19.78
N TYR A 148 -9.26 -11.39 -19.06
CA TYR A 148 -9.37 -10.32 -18.07
C TYR A 148 -8.31 -10.48 -16.97
N TYR A 149 -8.19 -11.65 -16.35
CA TYR A 149 -7.21 -11.86 -15.29
C TYR A 149 -5.76 -11.77 -15.80
N ALA A 150 -5.49 -12.25 -17.01
CA ALA A 150 -4.19 -12.06 -17.65
C ALA A 150 -3.86 -10.58 -17.85
N SER A 151 -4.83 -9.76 -18.26
CA SER A 151 -4.66 -8.30 -18.31
C SER A 151 -4.38 -7.72 -16.93
N GLN A 152 -5.20 -8.06 -15.93
CA GLN A 152 -5.04 -7.56 -14.56
C GLN A 152 -3.67 -7.94 -13.96
N LYS A 153 -3.15 -9.15 -14.23
CA LYS A 153 -1.80 -9.57 -13.80
C LYS A 153 -0.68 -8.76 -14.46
N ARG A 154 -0.89 -8.27 -15.69
CA ARG A 154 0.09 -7.40 -16.37
C ARG A 154 0.07 -5.99 -15.82
N ASP A 155 -1.13 -5.46 -15.58
CA ASP A 155 -1.36 -4.06 -15.26
C ASP A 155 -1.16 -3.75 -13.77
N LEU A 156 -1.49 -4.69 -12.88
CA LEU A 156 -1.35 -4.53 -11.43
C LEU A 156 -0.01 -5.04 -10.93
N ARG A 157 0.50 -4.41 -9.87
CA ARG A 157 1.53 -5.03 -9.02
C ARG A 157 1.03 -6.36 -8.48
N LEU A 158 1.95 -7.32 -8.33
CA LEU A 158 1.61 -8.66 -7.83
C LEU A 158 0.85 -8.60 -6.50
N THR A 159 1.29 -7.78 -5.54
CA THR A 159 0.60 -7.62 -4.24
C THR A 159 -0.83 -7.15 -4.38
N ASN A 160 -1.08 -6.14 -5.22
CA ASN A 160 -2.43 -5.65 -5.49
C ASN A 160 -3.28 -6.70 -6.22
N TYR A 161 -2.68 -7.44 -7.16
CA TYR A 161 -3.37 -8.52 -7.85
C TYR A 161 -3.82 -9.62 -6.88
N LEU A 162 -2.90 -10.14 -6.06
CA LEU A 162 -3.18 -11.19 -5.08
C LEU A 162 -4.27 -10.75 -4.10
N ARG A 163 -4.25 -9.49 -3.69
CA ARG A 163 -5.20 -8.95 -2.72
C ARG A 163 -6.60 -8.74 -3.31
N LEU A 164 -6.68 -8.11 -4.48
CA LEU A 164 -7.94 -7.74 -5.13
C LEU A 164 -8.62 -8.93 -5.84
N HIS A 165 -7.84 -9.84 -6.43
CA HIS A 165 -8.36 -10.92 -7.28
C HIS A 165 -8.28 -12.30 -6.65
N GLU A 166 -7.33 -12.53 -5.74
CA GLU A 166 -7.17 -13.82 -5.06
C GLU A 166 -7.46 -13.75 -3.55
N ASN A 167 -7.85 -12.57 -3.03
CA ASN A 167 -8.19 -12.35 -1.63
C ASN A 167 -7.11 -12.85 -0.64
N ARG A 168 -5.83 -12.67 -0.99
CA ARG A 168 -4.70 -13.12 -0.17
C ARG A 168 -4.13 -11.99 0.66
N TRP A 169 -3.78 -12.31 1.91
CA TRP A 169 -2.96 -11.45 2.74
C TRP A 169 -1.60 -11.27 2.08
N VAL A 170 -1.13 -10.02 2.05
CA VAL A 170 0.16 -9.68 1.47
C VAL A 170 0.92 -8.82 2.47
N SER A 171 2.17 -9.17 2.75
CA SER A 171 3.05 -8.25 3.46
C SER A 171 3.27 -7.01 2.61
N SER A 172 3.25 -5.84 3.25
CA SER A 172 3.77 -4.61 2.61
C SER A 172 5.27 -4.73 2.28
N GLU A 173 5.95 -5.74 2.83
CA GLU A 173 7.37 -6.06 2.68
C GLU A 173 7.68 -7.24 1.74
N THR A 174 6.84 -7.58 0.75
CA THR A 174 7.40 -8.37 -0.37
C THR A 174 8.42 -7.50 -1.09
N GLY A 175 9.63 -8.03 -1.32
CA GLY A 175 10.68 -7.36 -2.06
C GLY A 175 10.12 -6.67 -3.29
N LEU A 176 10.50 -5.42 -3.51
CA LEU A 176 10.01 -4.59 -4.62
C LEU A 176 10.19 -5.27 -5.99
N PHE A 177 11.05 -6.30 -6.07
CA PHE A 177 11.43 -7.00 -7.27
C PHE A 177 11.33 -8.51 -7.07
N ASP A 178 10.96 -9.22 -8.14
CA ASP A 178 11.34 -10.63 -8.29
C ASP A 178 12.87 -10.69 -8.39
N MET A 179 13.51 -11.59 -7.64
CA MET A 179 14.97 -11.63 -7.60
C MET A 179 15.59 -12.10 -8.92
N GLU A 180 14.90 -12.93 -9.71
CA GLU A 180 15.37 -13.29 -11.05
C GLU A 180 15.27 -12.11 -12.01
N GLU A 181 14.23 -11.27 -11.89
CA GLU A 181 14.12 -10.00 -12.63
C GLU A 181 15.24 -9.03 -12.25
N TRP A 182 15.51 -8.90 -10.96
CA TRP A 182 16.59 -8.07 -10.44
C TRP A 182 17.95 -8.53 -10.94
N ASP A 183 18.24 -9.83 -10.83
CA ASP A 183 19.54 -10.41 -11.21
C ASP A 183 19.82 -10.23 -12.71
N ARG A 184 18.78 -10.25 -13.57
CA ARG A 184 18.93 -9.92 -15.00
C ARG A 184 19.35 -8.47 -15.27
N CYS A 185 19.05 -7.57 -14.34
CA CYS A 185 19.49 -6.18 -14.40
C CYS A 185 20.89 -5.97 -13.80
N VAL A 186 21.50 -6.95 -13.14
CA VAL A 186 22.85 -6.83 -12.57
C VAL A 186 23.89 -7.31 -13.58
N ASP A 187 24.77 -6.40 -14.02
CA ASP A 187 25.90 -6.72 -14.88
C ASP A 187 27.21 -6.58 -14.09
N ALA A 188 27.86 -7.70 -13.81
CA ALA A 188 29.14 -7.74 -13.10
C ALA A 188 30.29 -7.05 -13.87
N GLY A 189 30.16 -6.88 -15.19
CA GLY A 189 31.10 -6.14 -16.04
C GLY A 189 30.83 -4.63 -16.08
N HIS A 190 29.63 -4.18 -15.67
CA HIS A 190 29.27 -2.77 -15.68
C HIS A 190 30.08 -2.00 -14.62
N ARG A 191 30.57 -0.82 -15.00
CA ARG A 191 31.30 0.10 -14.13
C ARG A 191 30.77 1.52 -14.36
N PRO A 192 30.76 2.37 -13.33
CA PRO A 192 30.43 3.78 -13.51
C PRO A 192 31.27 4.42 -14.62
N PRO A 193 30.68 5.32 -15.43
CA PRO A 193 31.40 5.98 -16.50
C PRO A 193 32.54 6.83 -15.94
N LEU A 194 33.65 6.88 -16.67
CA LEU A 194 34.76 7.77 -16.33
C LEU A 194 34.28 9.23 -16.26
N PRO A 195 34.87 10.05 -15.38
CA PRO A 195 34.60 11.48 -15.29
C PRO A 195 34.64 12.16 -16.66
N GLY A 196 33.58 12.89 -16.99
CA GLY A 196 33.50 13.66 -18.22
C GLY A 196 32.21 14.47 -18.30
N LYS A 197 32.30 15.71 -18.82
CA LYS A 197 31.15 16.60 -18.99
C LYS A 197 30.15 16.17 -20.07
N GLY A 198 30.50 15.16 -20.87
CA GLY A 198 29.56 14.49 -21.78
C GLY A 198 28.65 13.47 -21.09
N VAL A 199 28.88 13.17 -19.80
CA VAL A 199 28.05 12.23 -19.03
C VAL A 199 27.05 13.02 -18.19
N TYR A 200 25.78 12.76 -18.45
CA TYR A 200 24.65 13.43 -17.81
C TYR A 200 24.09 12.56 -16.68
N LEU A 201 24.19 13.06 -15.45
CA LEU A 201 23.77 12.35 -14.24
C LEU A 201 22.46 12.91 -13.69
N TYR A 202 21.55 12.01 -13.31
CA TYR A 202 20.37 12.28 -12.49
C TYR A 202 20.62 11.67 -11.11
N VAL A 203 20.52 12.48 -10.05
CA VAL A 203 21.00 12.10 -8.72
C VAL A 203 19.85 12.05 -7.72
N GLY A 204 19.80 10.99 -6.92
CA GLY A 204 18.93 10.85 -5.76
C GLY A 204 19.74 10.89 -4.46
N VAL A 205 19.21 11.59 -3.46
CA VAL A 205 19.84 11.74 -2.14
C VAL A 205 18.87 11.26 -1.07
N ASP A 206 19.32 10.30 -0.28
CA ASP A 206 18.63 9.81 0.92
C ASP A 206 19.54 10.01 2.14
N ALA A 207 19.12 10.84 3.08
CA ALA A 207 19.94 11.31 4.18
C ALA A 207 19.29 10.97 5.53
N SER A 208 20.04 10.28 6.38
CA SER A 208 19.70 9.99 7.77
C SER A 208 20.89 10.32 8.66
N VAL A 209 20.66 11.06 9.76
CA VAL A 209 21.75 11.57 10.61
C VAL A 209 22.13 10.69 11.81
N LYS A 210 21.33 9.67 12.17
CA LYS A 210 21.48 8.99 13.47
C LYS A 210 21.45 7.46 13.48
N ARG A 211 20.72 6.81 12.58
CA ARG A 211 20.48 5.35 12.68
C ARG A 211 20.55 4.63 11.35
N ASP A 212 20.06 5.24 10.29
CA ASP A 212 19.95 4.58 8.99
C ASP A 212 21.08 4.98 8.04
N ARG A 213 21.34 4.10 7.07
CA ARG A 213 22.33 4.32 6.02
C ARG A 213 21.91 5.50 5.16
N SER A 214 22.83 6.43 4.93
CA SER A 214 22.65 7.52 3.96
C SER A 214 23.24 7.13 2.61
N ALA A 215 22.65 7.63 1.53
CA ALA A 215 23.06 7.31 0.17
C ALA A 215 22.97 8.52 -0.76
N VAL A 216 23.96 8.61 -1.66
CA VAL A 216 23.87 9.41 -2.89
C VAL A 216 24.04 8.44 -4.04
N VAL A 217 23.00 8.33 -4.87
CA VAL A 217 22.96 7.41 -6.01
C VAL A 217 22.72 8.23 -7.27
N SER A 218 23.45 7.93 -8.33
CA SER A 218 23.22 8.54 -9.63
C SER A 218 22.87 7.50 -10.69
N VAL A 219 22.09 7.92 -11.67
CA VAL A 219 21.82 7.16 -12.89
C VAL A 219 22.16 8.01 -14.10
N TYR A 220 22.51 7.35 -15.21
CA TYR A 220 22.74 7.99 -16.49
C TYR A 220 22.10 7.15 -17.60
N ARG A 221 21.87 7.77 -18.75
CA ARG A 221 21.30 7.07 -19.91
C ARG A 221 22.41 6.66 -20.87
N ASP A 222 22.35 5.41 -21.32
CA ASP A 222 23.21 4.84 -22.35
C ASP A 222 22.33 4.23 -23.45
N GLY A 223 22.15 4.97 -24.54
CA GLY A 223 21.13 4.65 -25.55
C GLY A 223 19.72 4.73 -24.97
N GLU A 224 18.96 3.64 -25.06
CA GLU A 224 17.60 3.52 -24.51
C GLU A 224 17.56 2.96 -23.08
N VAL A 225 18.71 2.60 -22.50
CA VAL A 225 18.80 1.93 -21.21
C VAL A 225 19.34 2.88 -20.15
N LEU A 226 18.78 2.81 -18.94
CA LEU A 226 19.33 3.51 -17.78
C LEU A 226 20.43 2.65 -17.14
N LYS A 227 21.50 3.28 -16.70
CA LYS A 227 22.60 2.60 -16.03
C LYS A 227 22.90 3.27 -14.71
N LEU A 228 23.21 2.45 -13.71
CA LEU A 228 23.69 2.92 -12.42
C LEU A 228 25.02 3.64 -12.62
N GLY A 229 25.10 4.89 -12.19
CA GLY A 229 26.29 5.74 -12.21
C GLY A 229 27.06 5.66 -10.89
N PRO A 230 27.99 6.60 -10.65
CA PRO A 230 28.71 6.69 -9.38
C PRO A 230 27.75 6.77 -8.18
N LYS A 231 27.92 5.88 -7.21
CA LYS A 231 27.13 5.81 -5.97
C LYS A 231 28.05 5.86 -4.76
N ARG A 232 27.57 6.44 -3.65
CA ARG A 232 28.27 6.40 -2.36
C ARG A 232 27.29 6.25 -1.22
N PHE A 233 27.71 5.50 -0.22
CA PHE A 233 26.93 5.25 0.98
C PHE A 233 27.73 5.61 2.22
N TRP A 234 27.01 6.00 3.27
CA TRP A 234 27.56 6.31 4.57
C TRP A 234 26.71 5.62 5.63
N GLN A 235 27.35 5.04 6.65
CA GLN A 235 26.67 4.41 7.77
C GLN A 235 26.93 5.24 9.05
N PRO A 236 26.03 6.14 9.44
CA PRO A 236 26.13 6.84 10.72
C PRO A 236 25.99 5.86 11.89
N SER A 237 26.59 6.19 13.02
CA SER A 237 26.36 5.51 14.30
C SER A 237 26.10 6.53 15.40
N GLY A 238 25.51 6.11 16.53
CA GLY A 238 25.27 7.00 17.66
C GLY A 238 26.54 7.62 18.26
N GLU A 239 27.68 6.93 18.13
CA GLU A 239 28.99 7.39 18.61
C GLU A 239 29.73 8.27 17.59
N SER A 240 29.32 8.26 16.32
CA SER A 240 29.89 9.05 15.24
C SER A 240 28.77 9.53 14.31
N PRO A 241 28.06 10.61 14.71
CA PRO A 241 27.02 11.20 13.88
C PRO A 241 27.61 11.71 12.56
N MET A 242 26.83 11.64 11.48
CA MET A 242 27.32 12.00 10.16
C MET A 242 27.49 13.53 10.04
N ASP A 243 28.68 13.96 9.63
CA ASP A 243 28.88 15.32 9.16
C ASP A 243 28.41 15.43 7.70
N LEU A 244 27.23 16.01 7.49
CA LEU A 244 26.61 16.15 6.17
C LEU A 244 27.46 17.00 5.21
N GLU A 245 28.23 17.97 5.71
CA GLU A 245 29.04 18.89 4.90
C GLU A 245 30.28 18.17 4.33
N GLU A 246 31.03 17.45 5.17
CA GLU A 246 32.22 16.71 4.70
C GLU A 246 31.86 15.43 3.92
N THR A 247 30.67 14.87 4.13
CA THR A 247 30.26 13.60 3.51
C THR A 247 29.46 13.79 2.23
N MET A 248 28.18 14.13 2.35
CA MET A 248 27.24 14.15 1.24
C MET A 248 27.43 15.41 0.37
N GLU A 249 27.60 16.59 0.98
CA GLU A 249 27.84 17.82 0.22
C GLU A 249 29.14 17.74 -0.58
N GLY A 250 30.24 17.32 0.07
CA GLY A 250 31.53 17.11 -0.61
C GLY A 250 31.45 16.11 -1.77
N TYR A 251 30.67 15.03 -1.64
CA TYR A 251 30.48 14.07 -2.73
C TYR A 251 29.62 14.63 -3.88
N LEU A 252 28.57 15.39 -3.57
CA LEU A 252 27.74 16.06 -4.59
C LEU A 252 28.54 17.12 -5.36
N GLU A 253 29.41 17.86 -4.68
CA GLU A 253 30.35 18.77 -5.34
C GLU A 253 31.36 18.03 -6.22
N TRP A 254 31.91 16.92 -5.73
CA TRP A 254 32.82 16.07 -6.49
C TRP A 254 32.16 15.57 -7.80
N LEU A 255 30.88 15.20 -7.74
CA LEU A 255 30.08 14.82 -8.91
C LEU A 255 29.89 16.00 -9.86
N MET A 256 29.46 17.16 -9.34
CA MET A 256 29.24 18.35 -10.16
C MET A 256 30.53 18.84 -10.85
N GLN A 257 31.69 18.70 -10.22
CA GLN A 257 32.97 19.07 -10.84
C GLN A 257 33.34 18.16 -12.02
N ARG A 258 33.03 16.87 -11.92
CA ARG A 258 33.50 15.83 -12.86
C ARG A 258 32.50 15.46 -13.95
N TYR A 259 31.21 15.60 -13.66
CA TYR A 259 30.10 15.19 -14.51
C TYR A 259 29.16 16.36 -14.79
N THR A 260 28.21 16.18 -15.69
CA THR A 260 27.10 17.11 -15.88
C THR A 260 25.90 16.63 -15.08
N VAL A 261 25.67 17.22 -13.91
CA VAL A 261 24.53 16.89 -13.05
C VAL A 261 23.30 17.64 -13.56
N ILE A 262 22.27 16.90 -13.97
CA ILE A 262 21.02 17.46 -14.51
C ILE A 262 20.08 17.88 -13.40
N ASN A 263 19.87 17.00 -12.42
CA ASN A 263 19.10 17.30 -11.23
C ASN A 263 19.59 16.47 -10.04
N VAL A 264 19.27 16.96 -8.85
CA VAL A 264 19.49 16.28 -7.58
C VAL A 264 18.18 16.29 -6.80
N LYS A 265 17.49 15.15 -6.78
CA LYS A 265 16.25 14.95 -6.02
C LYS A 265 16.56 14.51 -4.59
N TYR A 266 15.91 15.13 -3.61
CA TYR A 266 16.15 14.85 -2.20
C TYR A 266 14.88 15.04 -1.35
N ASP A 267 14.79 14.30 -0.26
CA ASP A 267 13.76 14.56 0.76
C ASP A 267 14.19 15.73 1.67
N PRO A 268 13.34 16.75 1.91
CA PRO A 268 13.70 17.90 2.74
C PRO A 268 13.99 17.55 4.21
N TYR A 269 13.43 16.46 4.74
CA TYR A 269 13.65 16.04 6.11
C TYR A 269 15.14 15.76 6.34
N GLN A 270 15.72 16.45 7.31
CA GLN A 270 17.15 16.36 7.67
C GLN A 270 18.16 16.88 6.62
N PHE A 271 17.80 17.05 5.33
CA PHE A 271 18.73 17.51 4.27
C PHE A 271 18.48 18.93 3.74
N HIS A 272 17.41 19.62 4.16
CA HIS A 272 17.04 20.94 3.62
C HIS A 272 18.17 21.99 3.72
N ARG A 273 18.88 22.07 4.85
CA ARG A 273 20.01 23.03 5.02
C ARG A 273 21.09 22.80 3.96
N SER A 274 21.54 21.56 3.81
CA SER A 274 22.59 21.17 2.85
C SER A 274 22.15 21.45 1.42
N ALA A 275 20.90 21.17 1.08
CA ALA A 275 20.37 21.49 -0.24
C ALA A 275 20.34 22.99 -0.55
N VAL A 276 20.02 23.85 0.44
CA VAL A 276 20.10 25.32 0.27
C VAL A 276 21.54 25.76 0.01
N THR A 277 22.52 25.20 0.73
CA THR A 277 23.95 25.49 0.51
C THR A 277 24.41 25.04 -0.87
N LEU A 278 24.11 23.80 -1.28
CA LEU A 278 24.49 23.24 -2.56
C LEU A 278 23.83 23.97 -3.74
N ARG A 279 22.57 24.40 -3.58
CA ARG A 279 21.89 25.23 -4.58
C ARG A 279 22.60 26.58 -4.78
N LYS A 280 23.10 27.21 -3.71
CA LYS A 280 23.93 28.44 -3.81
C LYS A 280 25.26 28.20 -4.51
N LYS A 281 25.80 26.98 -4.41
CA LYS A 281 27.02 26.54 -5.13
C LYS A 281 26.76 26.14 -6.59
N GLY A 282 25.50 26.19 -7.05
CA GLY A 282 25.12 25.96 -8.45
C GLY A 282 24.58 24.57 -8.75
N LEU A 283 24.36 23.71 -7.76
CA LEU A 283 23.75 22.39 -7.99
C LEU A 283 22.25 22.53 -8.27
N PRO A 284 21.71 21.77 -9.24
CA PRO A 284 20.28 21.77 -9.57
C PRO A 284 19.47 20.94 -8.55
N MET A 285 19.35 21.46 -7.33
CA MET A 285 18.65 20.80 -6.21
C MET A 285 17.12 20.93 -6.36
N GLU A 286 16.43 19.80 -6.38
CA GLU A 286 14.97 19.66 -6.54
C GLU A 286 14.38 18.90 -5.34
N GLU A 287 13.41 19.50 -4.65
CA GLU A 287 12.74 18.83 -3.52
C GLU A 287 11.83 17.71 -4.04
N PHE A 288 11.96 16.53 -3.44
CA PHE A 288 11.13 15.37 -3.75
C PHE A 288 10.73 14.68 -2.43
N PRO A 289 9.73 15.22 -1.71
CA PRO A 289 9.35 14.73 -0.40
C PRO A 289 8.79 13.31 -0.46
N GLN A 290 9.08 12.47 0.54
CA GLN A 290 8.63 11.08 0.68
C GLN A 290 7.15 10.98 1.09
N THR A 291 6.27 11.58 0.28
CA THR A 291 4.82 11.43 0.41
C THR A 291 4.39 10.08 -0.16
N GLY A 292 3.25 9.55 0.30
CA GLY A 292 2.72 8.27 -0.22
C GLY A 292 2.56 8.24 -1.75
N GLY A 293 2.19 9.36 -2.37
CA GLY A 293 2.10 9.49 -3.83
C GLY A 293 3.47 9.38 -4.52
N ASN A 294 4.45 10.16 -4.06
CA ASN A 294 5.81 10.16 -4.61
C ASN A 294 6.52 8.82 -4.44
N LEU A 295 6.36 8.19 -3.27
CA LEU A 295 6.88 6.85 -3.00
C LEU A 295 6.26 5.80 -3.92
N THR A 296 4.96 5.93 -4.21
CA THR A 296 4.25 5.04 -5.14
C THR A 296 4.77 5.20 -6.57
N GLU A 297 4.90 6.44 -7.04
CA GLU A 297 5.39 6.77 -8.39
C GLU A 297 6.84 6.30 -8.59
N MET A 298 7.76 6.66 -7.69
CA MET A 298 9.16 6.26 -7.80
C MET A 298 9.33 4.73 -7.72
N GLY A 299 8.56 4.08 -6.83
CA GLY A 299 8.56 2.63 -6.70
C GLY A 299 8.01 1.95 -7.95
N GLN A 300 6.97 2.50 -8.59
CA GLN A 300 6.44 1.97 -9.84
C GLN A 300 7.44 2.09 -10.97
N ASN A 301 8.04 3.27 -11.12
CA ASN A 301 9.01 3.53 -12.17
C ASN A 301 10.22 2.59 -12.06
N LEU A 302 10.76 2.42 -10.84
CA LEU A 302 11.88 1.51 -10.63
C LEU A 302 11.49 0.04 -10.86
N HIS A 303 10.30 -0.37 -10.41
CA HIS A 303 9.76 -1.70 -10.68
C HIS A 303 9.65 -1.97 -12.19
N ASP A 304 9.09 -1.05 -12.97
CA ASP A 304 8.92 -1.22 -14.41
C ASP A 304 10.25 -1.28 -15.15
N LEU A 305 11.22 -0.45 -14.72
CA LEU A 305 12.58 -0.50 -15.25
C LEU A 305 13.24 -1.86 -15.05
N VAL A 306 13.07 -2.47 -13.88
CA VAL A 306 13.61 -3.81 -13.57
C VAL A 306 12.86 -4.89 -14.35
N LYS A 307 11.52 -4.88 -14.29
CA LYS A 307 10.65 -5.85 -14.97
C LYS A 307 10.93 -5.95 -16.47
N TYR A 308 11.15 -4.81 -17.13
CA TYR A 308 11.41 -4.76 -18.58
C TYR A 308 12.90 -4.74 -18.95
N GLY A 309 13.83 -4.86 -17.99
CA GLY A 309 15.26 -4.88 -18.27
C GLY A 309 15.81 -3.56 -18.81
N ASN A 310 15.17 -2.44 -18.50
CA ASN A 310 15.54 -1.10 -18.96
C ASN A 310 16.48 -0.36 -17.99
N ILE A 311 16.97 -1.05 -16.97
CA ILE A 311 18.00 -0.57 -16.06
C ILE A 311 19.11 -1.60 -15.87
N VAL A 312 20.35 -1.12 -15.77
CA VAL A 312 21.54 -1.95 -15.48
C VAL A 312 22.21 -1.47 -14.20
N PHE A 313 22.40 -2.38 -13.27
CA PHE A 313 23.12 -2.20 -12.01
C PHE A 313 24.51 -2.82 -12.09
N TYR A 314 25.36 -2.40 -11.15
CA TYR A 314 26.63 -3.05 -10.84
C TYR A 314 26.69 -3.29 -9.34
N GLU A 315 27.43 -4.32 -8.93
CA GLU A 315 27.70 -4.64 -7.51
C GLU A 315 28.38 -3.46 -6.79
#